data_AF-A0A4U1BXL8-F1
#
_entry.id   AF-A0A4U1BXL8-F1
#
_cell.length_a   1.000
_cell.length_b   1.000
_cell.length_c   1.000
_cell.angle_alpha   90.00
_cell.angle_beta   90.00
_cell.angle_gamma   90.00
#
_symmetry.space_group_name_H-M   'P 1'
#
loop_
_entity.id
_entity.type
_entity.pdbx_description
1 polymer ?
#
loop_
_entity_poly.entity_id
_entity_poly.type
_entity_poly.pdbx_seq_one_letter_code
_entity_poly.pdbx_strand_id
1 'polypeptide(L)'
;MKKLTAILFLIIYLVSTTEVSQFLKLNVFFEHFSEHKSQDKDISLIAFFDMHYLNGNPRDKDYDRDMQLPFKTSSDNISIINNHFVPLTPTFSIKNPIEILKKKNYIRLNQSSISTYLSNIWQPPKTV
;
A
#
# COMPACT_ATOMS: atom_id res chain seq x y z
N MET A 1 -3.31 -26.35 -20.24
CA MET A 1 -2.59 -25.29 -20.97
C MET A 1 -2.65 -23.94 -20.25
N LYS A 2 -3.83 -23.37 -19.96
CA LYS A 2 -3.97 -22.06 -19.28
C LYS A 2 -3.14 -21.90 -17.98
N LYS A 3 -3.11 -22.92 -17.11
CA LYS A 3 -2.32 -22.92 -15.86
C LYS A 3 -0.81 -22.81 -16.12
N LEU A 4 -0.30 -23.56 -17.09
CA LEU A 4 1.14 -23.58 -17.40
C LEU A 4 1.56 -22.24 -18.03
N THR A 5 0.74 -21.68 -18.90
CA THR A 5 0.93 -20.33 -19.46
C THR A 5 0.92 -19.26 -18.37
N ALA A 6 0.00 -19.34 -17.40
CA ALA A 6 -0.04 -18.41 -16.26
C ALA A 6 1.20 -18.52 -15.37
N ILE A 7 1.66 -19.74 -15.07
CA ILE A 7 2.90 -19.98 -14.31
C ILE A 7 4.11 -19.41 -15.05
N LEU A 8 4.19 -19.62 -16.37
CA LEU A 8 5.28 -19.07 -17.19
C LEU A 8 5.31 -17.54 -17.11
N PHE A 9 4.16 -16.87 -17.30
CA PHE A 9 4.10 -15.42 -17.18
C PHE A 9 4.42 -14.91 -15.79
N LEU A 10 4.00 -15.63 -14.74
CA LEU A 10 4.36 -15.29 -13.36
C LEU A 10 5.87 -15.39 -13.13
N ILE A 11 6.53 -16.44 -13.64
CA ILE A 11 7.99 -16.59 -13.54
C ILE A 11 8.69 -15.45 -14.27
N ILE A 12 8.30 -15.15 -15.51
CA ILE A 12 8.87 -14.06 -16.29
C ILE A 12 8.68 -12.72 -15.55
N TYR A 13 7.49 -12.48 -15.01
CA TYR A 13 7.20 -11.28 -14.23
C TYR A 13 8.09 -11.19 -12.99
N LEU A 14 8.23 -12.26 -12.22
CA LEU A 14 9.09 -12.27 -11.02
C LEU A 14 10.55 -12.04 -11.39
N VAL A 15 11.07 -12.71 -12.41
CA VAL A 15 12.46 -12.53 -12.87
C VAL A 15 12.71 -11.12 -13.39
N SER A 16 11.71 -10.48 -14.02
CA SER A 16 11.83 -9.12 -14.57
C SER A 16 11.62 -8.01 -13.54
N THR A 17 10.86 -8.26 -12.46
CA THR A 17 10.49 -7.23 -11.47
C THR A 17 11.23 -7.38 -10.14
N THR A 18 12.04 -8.43 -10.00
CA THR A 18 12.87 -8.66 -8.82
C THR A 18 14.32 -8.90 -9.24
N GLU A 19 15.23 -8.79 -8.28
CA GLU A 19 16.67 -9.05 -8.49
C GLU A 19 17.00 -10.56 -8.57
N VAL A 20 16.04 -11.43 -8.93
CA VAL A 20 16.28 -12.88 -9.10
C VAL A 20 17.32 -13.15 -10.19
N SER A 21 17.45 -12.25 -11.18
CA SER A 21 18.51 -12.32 -12.20
C SER A 21 19.93 -12.24 -11.63
N GLN A 22 20.13 -11.64 -10.45
CA GLN A 22 21.45 -11.58 -9.79
C GLN A 22 21.96 -12.96 -9.39
N PHE A 23 21.07 -13.94 -9.16
CA PHE A 23 21.48 -15.32 -8.88
C PHE A 23 22.19 -15.97 -10.07
N LEU A 24 22.00 -15.47 -11.29
CA LEU A 24 22.76 -15.93 -12.47
C LEU A 24 24.25 -15.58 -12.37
N LYS A 25 24.63 -14.62 -11.53
CA LYS A 25 26.03 -14.23 -11.26
C LYS A 25 26.68 -15.08 -10.17
N LEU A 26 26.01 -16.11 -9.62
CA LEU A 26 26.60 -16.99 -8.60
C LEU A 26 27.84 -17.74 -9.11
N ASN A 27 27.92 -18.04 -10.40
CA ASN A 27 29.12 -18.59 -11.01
C ASN A 27 30.34 -17.67 -10.80
N VAL A 28 30.18 -16.35 -11.01
CA VAL A 28 31.21 -15.33 -10.79
C VAL A 28 31.61 -15.28 -9.32
N PHE A 29 30.63 -15.36 -8.41
CA PHE A 29 30.89 -15.40 -6.98
C PHE A 29 31.81 -16.58 -6.60
N PHE A 30 31.52 -17.79 -7.08
CA PHE A 30 32.33 -18.97 -6.75
C PHE A 30 33.71 -18.95 -7.41
N GLU A 31 33.81 -18.42 -8.63
CA GLU A 31 35.10 -18.22 -9.30
C GLU A 31 35.99 -17.26 -8.51
N HIS A 32 35.47 -16.10 -8.13
CA HIS A 32 36.22 -15.11 -7.36
C HIS A 32 36.54 -15.61 -5.92
N PHE A 33 35.65 -16.37 -5.30
CA PHE A 33 35.96 -17.06 -4.05
C PHE A 33 37.13 -18.06 -4.23
N SER A 34 37.17 -18.79 -5.33
CA SER A 34 38.28 -19.70 -5.64
C SER A 34 39.60 -18.95 -5.88
N GLU A 35 39.55 -17.77 -6.50
CA GLU A 35 40.72 -16.89 -6.66
C GLU A 35 41.29 -16.52 -5.28
N HIS A 36 40.46 -16.02 -4.36
CA HIS A 36 40.89 -15.73 -3.00
C HIS A 36 41.36 -16.97 -2.25
N LYS A 37 40.69 -18.12 -2.41
CA LYS A 37 41.09 -19.39 -1.78
C LYS A 37 42.47 -19.89 -2.27
N SER A 38 42.85 -19.51 -3.49
CA SER A 38 44.18 -19.83 -4.04
C SER A 38 45.29 -18.96 -3.46
N GLN A 39 44.98 -17.71 -3.11
CA GLN A 39 45.91 -16.75 -2.52
C GLN A 39 46.01 -16.91 -1.00
N ASP A 40 44.87 -17.14 -0.35
CA ASP A 40 44.73 -17.41 1.08
C ASP A 40 43.96 -18.73 1.28
N LYS A 41 44.68 -19.78 1.64
CA LYS A 41 44.10 -21.11 1.84
C LYS A 41 43.17 -21.18 3.04
N ASP A 42 43.24 -20.24 3.97
CA ASP A 42 42.47 -20.26 5.21
C ASP A 42 41.19 -19.42 5.12
N ILE A 43 41.02 -18.62 4.04
CA ILE A 43 39.82 -17.83 3.84
C ILE A 43 38.57 -18.72 3.82
N SER A 44 37.61 -18.40 4.68
CA SER A 44 36.31 -19.05 4.71
C SER A 44 35.33 -18.33 3.79
N LEU A 45 34.27 -19.02 3.37
CA LEU A 45 33.23 -18.42 2.54
C LEU A 45 32.53 -17.25 3.26
N ILE A 46 32.38 -17.35 4.59
CA ILE A 46 31.83 -16.28 5.44
C ILE A 46 32.77 -15.07 5.46
N ALA A 47 34.08 -15.29 5.61
CA ALA A 47 35.07 -14.21 5.58
C ALA A 47 35.11 -13.50 4.22
N PHE A 48 35.04 -14.24 3.12
CA PHE A 48 34.92 -13.67 1.78
C PHE A 48 33.63 -12.84 1.61
N PHE A 49 32.50 -13.35 2.12
CA PHE A 49 31.24 -12.60 2.09
C PHE A 49 31.33 -11.32 2.93
N ASP A 50 31.88 -11.37 4.13
CA ASP A 50 32.08 -10.21 5.00
C ASP A 50 32.94 -9.13 4.33
N MET A 51 34.10 -9.54 3.79
CA MET A 51 35.02 -8.68 3.07
C MET A 51 34.33 -7.94 1.92
N HIS A 52 33.50 -8.64 1.14
CA HIS A 52 32.90 -8.06 -0.06
C HIS A 52 31.52 -7.41 0.15
N TYR A 53 30.75 -7.77 1.17
CA TYR A 53 29.38 -7.26 1.33
C TYR A 53 29.18 -6.37 2.55
N LEU A 54 30.02 -6.50 3.59
CA LEU A 54 29.85 -5.79 4.85
C LEU A 54 30.87 -4.67 5.07
N ASN A 55 31.97 -4.67 4.32
CA ASN A 55 33.04 -3.68 4.44
C ASN A 55 33.01 -2.57 3.36
N GLY A 56 31.89 -2.41 2.67
CA GLY A 56 31.71 -1.42 1.60
C GLY A 56 32.38 -1.82 0.28
N ASN A 57 32.69 -0.83 -0.56
CA ASN A 57 33.30 -1.03 -1.88
C ASN A 57 34.53 -0.10 -2.03
N PRO A 58 35.68 -0.43 -1.41
CA PRO A 58 36.90 0.36 -1.59
C PRO A 58 37.33 0.34 -3.06
N ARG A 59 37.68 1.51 -3.62
CA ARG A 59 38.22 1.61 -4.98
C ARG A 59 39.70 1.24 -4.99
N ASP A 60 39.98 -0.06 -4.91
CA ASP A 60 41.31 -0.63 -5.05
C ASP A 60 41.49 -1.32 -6.40
N LYS A 61 42.48 -2.21 -6.51
CA LYS A 61 42.81 -2.91 -7.76
C LYS A 61 41.77 -3.96 -8.14
N ASP A 62 41.05 -4.51 -7.18
CA ASP A 62 40.04 -5.56 -7.40
C ASP A 62 38.64 -4.98 -7.55
N TYR A 63 38.45 -3.67 -7.36
CA TYR A 63 37.15 -3.00 -7.47
C TYR A 63 36.32 -3.40 -8.70
N ASP A 64 36.90 -3.39 -9.90
CA ASP A 64 36.18 -3.76 -11.13
C ASP A 64 35.77 -5.24 -11.15
N ARG A 65 36.54 -6.10 -10.48
CA ARG A 65 36.22 -7.52 -10.29
C ARG A 65 35.12 -7.68 -9.24
N ASP A 66 35.23 -6.98 -8.12
CA ASP A 66 34.25 -6.98 -7.03
C ASP A 66 32.88 -6.53 -7.52
N MET A 67 32.82 -5.50 -8.36
CA MET A 67 31.56 -4.98 -8.91
C MET A 67 30.82 -5.97 -9.83
N GLN A 68 31.47 -7.05 -10.26
CA GLN A 68 30.83 -8.13 -11.02
C GLN A 68 30.07 -9.12 -10.12
N LEU A 69 30.32 -9.11 -8.80
CA LEU A 69 29.64 -10.00 -7.86
C LEU A 69 28.12 -9.72 -7.82
N PRO A 70 27.31 -10.74 -7.46
CA PRO A 70 25.87 -10.57 -7.29
C PRO A 70 25.55 -9.40 -6.36
N PHE A 71 24.50 -8.62 -6.68
CA PHE A 71 23.98 -7.55 -5.83
C PHE A 71 24.92 -6.36 -5.55
N LYS A 72 26.09 -6.27 -6.20
CA LYS A 72 26.98 -5.10 -6.07
C LYS A 72 26.51 -3.90 -6.89
N THR A 73 25.95 -4.16 -8.07
CA THR A 73 25.27 -3.17 -8.91
C THR A 73 23.79 -3.48 -8.94
N SER A 74 22.95 -2.49 -8.62
CA SER A 74 21.55 -2.52 -9.06
C SER A 74 21.59 -2.59 -10.58
N SER A 75 21.01 -3.65 -11.16
CA SER A 75 21.00 -3.79 -12.61
C SER A 75 20.27 -2.60 -13.24
N ASP A 76 20.74 -2.10 -14.38
CA ASP A 76 20.04 -1.10 -15.22
C ASP A 76 18.68 -1.60 -15.73
N ASN A 77 18.27 -2.81 -15.33
CA ASN A 77 16.91 -3.27 -15.48
C ASN A 77 16.05 -2.28 -14.71
N ILE A 78 15.22 -1.55 -15.45
CA ILE A 78 14.15 -0.68 -14.98
C ILE A 78 13.67 -1.21 -13.65
N SER A 79 14.23 -0.68 -12.56
CA SER A 79 13.61 -0.76 -11.27
C SER A 79 12.38 0.07 -11.52
N ILE A 80 11.29 -0.62 -11.90
CA ILE A 80 9.96 -0.11 -11.66
C ILE A 80 10.05 0.16 -10.17
N ILE A 81 10.29 1.44 -9.87
CA ILE A 81 10.34 1.94 -8.52
C ILE A 81 9.08 1.33 -7.94
N ASN A 82 9.24 0.35 -7.05
CA ASN A 82 8.16 -0.12 -6.21
C ASN A 82 7.92 1.05 -5.27
N ASN A 83 7.37 2.14 -5.83
CA ASN A 83 6.53 3.06 -5.13
C ASN A 83 5.42 2.13 -4.67
N HIS A 84 5.61 1.58 -3.48
CA HIS A 84 4.53 1.09 -2.67
C HIS A 84 3.63 2.30 -2.48
N PHE A 85 2.75 2.54 -3.45
CA PHE A 85 1.67 3.49 -3.35
C PHE A 85 0.78 2.92 -2.26
N VAL A 86 1.00 3.36 -1.03
CA VAL A 86 0.07 3.15 0.06
C VAL A 86 -1.12 4.03 -0.31
N PRO A 87 -2.28 3.48 -0.75
CA PRO A 87 -3.43 4.33 -0.99
C PRO A 87 -3.77 4.99 0.35
N LEU A 88 -3.70 6.33 0.39
CA LEU A 88 -4.26 7.09 1.49
C LEU A 88 -5.72 6.64 1.63
N THR A 89 -6.05 6.00 2.76
CA THR A 89 -7.43 5.60 3.04
C THR A 89 -8.28 6.86 3.03
N PRO A 90 -9.25 7.01 2.11
CA PRO A 90 -10.06 8.21 2.07
C PRO A 90 -10.90 8.26 3.36
N THR A 91 -10.67 9.27 4.18
CA THR A 91 -11.51 9.54 5.35
C THR A 91 -12.83 10.13 4.86
N PHE A 92 -13.84 9.29 4.72
CA PHE A 92 -15.18 9.76 4.36
C PHE A 92 -15.87 10.29 5.63
N SER A 93 -16.10 11.60 5.69
CA SER A 93 -16.94 12.21 6.73
C SER A 93 -18.37 12.29 6.23
N ILE A 94 -19.24 11.44 6.79
CA ILE A 94 -20.69 11.54 6.58
C ILE A 94 -21.14 12.82 7.31
N LYS A 95 -21.43 13.88 6.55
CA LYS A 95 -22.16 15.02 7.10
C LYS A 95 -23.58 14.56 7.37
N ASN A 96 -24.03 14.65 8.63
CA ASN A 96 -25.41 14.38 8.99
C ASN A 96 -26.35 15.22 8.11
N PRO A 97 -27.46 14.64 7.62
CA PRO A 97 -28.42 15.39 6.83
C PRO A 97 -28.91 16.58 7.65
N ILE A 98 -28.89 17.76 7.04
CA ILE A 98 -29.45 18.97 7.64
C ILE A 98 -30.94 18.69 7.85
N GLU A 99 -31.40 18.68 9.10
CA GLU A 99 -32.83 18.68 9.39
C GLU A 99 -33.42 20.00 8.89
N ILE A 100 -33.95 19.97 7.66
CA ILE A 100 -34.77 21.07 7.17
C ILE A 100 -36.02 21.04 8.02
N LEU A 101 -36.09 21.93 9.02
CA LEU A 101 -37.32 22.22 9.75
C LEU A 101 -38.38 22.64 8.72
N LYS A 102 -39.20 21.69 8.26
CA LYS A 102 -40.39 21.98 7.48
C LYS A 102 -41.26 22.87 8.35
N LYS A 103 -41.24 24.17 8.08
CA LYS A 103 -42.18 25.11 8.67
C LYS A 103 -43.58 24.64 8.29
N LYS A 104 -44.28 23.99 9.23
CA LYS A 104 -45.68 23.63 9.06
C LYS A 104 -46.46 24.94 8.97
N ASN A 105 -46.86 25.30 7.76
CA ASN A 105 -47.87 26.32 7.58
C ASN A 105 -49.20 25.69 8.00
N TYR A 106 -49.65 26.02 9.21
CA TYR A 106 -51.00 25.69 9.63
C TYR A 106 -51.97 26.55 8.83
N ILE A 107 -52.79 25.92 8.01
CA ILE A 107 -53.93 26.59 7.39
C ILE A 107 -54.91 26.87 8.54
N ARG A 108 -55.13 28.14 8.86
CA ARG A 108 -56.20 28.55 9.76
C ARG A 108 -57.51 28.29 9.03
N LEU A 109 -58.16 27.16 9.32
CA LEU A 109 -59.54 26.95 8.93
C LEU A 109 -60.35 28.07 9.56
N ASN A 110 -60.86 28.97 8.72
CA ASN A 110 -61.73 30.04 9.16
C ASN A 110 -63.08 29.40 9.52
N GLN A 111 -63.17 28.93 10.76
CA GLN A 111 -64.33 28.22 11.29
C GLN A 111 -65.45 29.24 11.53
N SER A 112 -66.01 29.75 10.45
CA SER A 112 -67.27 30.50 10.44
C SER A 112 -68.44 29.52 10.43
N SER A 113 -68.36 28.51 11.30
CA SER A 113 -69.51 27.73 11.71
C SER A 113 -70.04 28.41 12.96
N ILE A 114 -70.90 29.40 12.77
CA ILE A 114 -71.68 29.98 13.87
C ILE A 114 -72.50 28.83 14.43
N SER A 115 -72.03 28.24 15.53
CA SER A 115 -72.74 27.20 16.25
C SER A 115 -73.99 27.83 16.85
N THR A 116 -75.14 27.62 16.22
CA THR A 116 -76.45 28.11 16.68
C THR A 116 -76.98 27.32 17.88
N TYR A 117 -76.25 26.29 18.33
CA TYR A 117 -76.63 25.44 19.45
C TYR A 117 -75.80 25.78 20.70
N LEU A 118 -76.17 26.88 21.36
CA LEU A 118 -75.55 27.37 22.59
C LEU A 118 -75.74 26.43 23.79
N SER A 119 -76.72 25.52 23.73
CA SER A 119 -77.05 24.58 24.82
C SER A 119 -76.10 23.39 24.96
N ASN A 120 -75.19 23.14 24.01
CA ASN A 120 -74.09 22.17 24.16
C ASN A 120 -72.77 22.81 24.62
N ILE A 121 -72.75 24.13 24.83
CA ILE A 121 -71.58 24.77 25.41
C ILE A 121 -71.67 24.59 26.91
N TRP A 122 -70.77 23.78 27.46
CA TRP A 122 -70.65 23.63 28.90
C TRP A 122 -70.37 25.01 29.53
N GLN A 123 -71.25 25.46 30.42
CA GLN A 123 -71.09 26.71 31.15
C GLN A 123 -70.72 26.39 32.60
N PRO A 124 -69.73 27.10 33.19
CA PRO A 124 -69.39 26.89 34.59
C PRO A 124 -70.54 27.30 35.52
N PRO A 125 -70.61 26.73 36.75
CA PRO A 125 -71.66 27.03 37.71
C PRO A 125 -71.61 28.50 38.10
N LYS A 126 -72.77 29.19 38.04
CA LYS A 126 -72.89 30.55 38.54
C LYS A 126 -73.17 30.47 40.04
N THR A 127 -72.28 31.02 40.86
CA THR A 127 -72.50 31.19 42.30
C THR A 127 -73.56 32.26 42.53
N VAL A 128 -74.53 31.95 43.40
CA VAL A 128 -75.55 32.88 43.92
C VAL A 128 -74.93 33.84 44.91
#